data_AF-A0A956FRG7-F1
#
_entry.id   AF-A0A956FRG7-F1
#
_cell.length_a   1.000
_cell.length_b   1.000
_cell.length_c   1.000
_cell.angle_alpha   90.00
_cell.angle_beta   90.00
_cell.angle_gamma   90.00
#
_symmetry.space_group_name_H-M   'P 1'
#
loop_
_entity.id
_entity.type
_entity.pdbx_description
1 polymer ?
#
loop_
_entity_poly.entity_id
_entity_poly.type
_entity_poly.pdbx_seq_one_letter_code
_entity_poly.pdbx_strand_id
1 'polypeptide(L)'
;MPRIAEILTSVGIVPARRETAREVLEAGHKLLVFPGGDIENLRPFTQRQRVVLGGRRGFARLALQHGAPIIPVVSAGGHETLVVLSQGRRLAKAIGADRLARVHSLPLIFALPWGLLFGPMAALPYLPLPAKITVQIGHPIEPAAWESMDAPDELADELYLQVEQTMQYMLSELYQERLLPVVG
;
A
#
# COMPACT_ATOMS: atom_id res chain seq x y z
N MET A 1 -16.08 9.52 13.49
CA MET A 1 -17.37 8.83 13.64
C MET A 1 -17.18 7.62 14.55
N PRO A 2 -17.51 7.68 15.85
CA PRO A 2 -17.21 6.63 16.84
C PRO A 2 -17.79 5.26 16.45
N ARG A 3 -19.03 5.23 15.96
CA ARG A 3 -19.69 3.98 15.51
C ARG A 3 -18.97 3.28 14.35
N ILE A 4 -18.36 4.04 13.43
CA ILE A 4 -17.57 3.47 12.34
C ILE A 4 -16.30 2.84 12.91
N ALA A 5 -15.64 3.53 13.84
CA ALA A 5 -14.43 3.00 14.48
C ALA A 5 -14.72 1.70 15.25
N GLU A 6 -15.82 1.61 15.99
CA GLU A 6 -16.24 0.38 16.68
C GLU A 6 -16.47 -0.78 15.71
N ILE A 7 -17.18 -0.54 14.61
CA ILE A 7 -17.41 -1.56 13.58
C ILE A 7 -16.09 -2.02 12.97
N LEU A 8 -15.20 -1.11 12.60
CA LEU A 8 -13.90 -1.43 12.03
C LEU A 8 -13.04 -2.24 13.02
N THR A 9 -12.97 -1.85 14.28
CA THR A 9 -12.25 -2.59 15.32
C THR A 9 -12.83 -3.99 15.53
N SER A 10 -14.16 -4.14 15.48
CA SER A 10 -14.82 -5.44 15.64
C SER A 10 -14.44 -6.45 14.55
N VAL A 11 -14.03 -5.97 13.37
CA VAL A 11 -13.55 -6.80 12.25
C VAL A 11 -12.02 -6.85 12.15
N GLY A 12 -11.30 -6.44 13.20
CA GLY A 12 -9.85 -6.54 13.30
C GLY A 12 -9.07 -5.38 12.65
N ILE A 13 -9.73 -4.29 12.25
CA ILE A 13 -9.06 -3.10 11.76
C ILE A 13 -8.62 -2.25 12.95
N VAL A 14 -7.31 -2.15 13.13
CA VAL A 14 -6.71 -1.44 14.27
C VAL A 14 -6.09 -0.10 13.84
N PRO A 15 -5.95 0.88 14.75
CA PRO A 15 -5.26 2.12 14.45
C PRO A 15 -3.83 1.86 13.96
N ALA A 16 -3.44 2.50 12.85
CA ALA A 16 -2.10 2.39 12.27
C ALA A 16 -1.05 3.11 13.13
N ARG A 17 -0.66 2.51 14.25
CA ARG A 17 0.38 2.95 15.17
C ARG A 17 1.36 1.81 15.43
N ARG A 18 2.61 2.15 15.77
CA ARG A 18 3.65 1.15 16.03
C ARG A 18 3.33 0.33 17.27
N GLU A 19 2.81 0.97 18.31
CA GLU A 19 2.42 0.36 19.58
C GLU A 19 1.32 -0.69 19.35
N THR A 20 0.29 -0.32 18.59
CA THR A 20 -0.79 -1.25 18.22
C THR A 20 -0.28 -2.45 17.43
N ALA A 21 0.62 -2.22 16.46
CA ALA A 21 1.19 -3.29 15.66
C ALA A 21 2.04 -4.25 16.51
N ARG A 22 2.77 -3.70 17.50
CA ARG A 22 3.52 -4.47 18.50
C ARG A 22 2.59 -5.35 19.34
N GLU A 23 1.54 -4.76 19.91
CA GLU A 23 0.55 -5.48 20.73
C GLU A 23 -0.10 -6.63 19.97
N VAL A 24 -0.42 -6.44 18.68
CA VAL A 24 -0.99 -7.49 17.82
C VAL A 24 -0.01 -8.66 17.66
N LEU A 25 1.28 -8.38 17.40
CA LEU A 25 2.29 -9.43 17.24
C LEU A 25 2.65 -10.11 18.58
N GLU A 26 2.74 -9.37 19.68
CA GLU A 26 2.97 -9.89 21.03
C GLU A 26 1.83 -10.83 21.47
N ALA A 27 0.60 -10.53 21.07
CA ALA A 27 -0.57 -11.39 21.29
C ALA A 27 -0.59 -12.64 20.37
N GLY A 28 0.41 -12.83 19.50
CA GLY A 28 0.49 -13.97 18.59
C GLY A 28 -0.48 -13.88 17.40
N HIS A 29 -1.01 -12.69 17.10
CA HIS A 29 -1.90 -12.48 15.96
C HIS A 29 -1.14 -12.12 14.68
N LYS A 30 -1.79 -12.32 13.54
CA LYS A 30 -1.26 -11.93 12.23
C LYS A 30 -1.56 -10.45 11.96
N LEU A 31 -0.62 -9.76 11.34
CA LEU A 31 -0.77 -8.35 10.98
C LEU A 31 -0.65 -8.17 9.45
N LEU A 32 -1.66 -7.54 8.84
CA LEU A 32 -1.63 -7.11 7.45
C LEU A 32 -1.33 -5.62 7.37
N VAL A 33 -0.33 -5.24 6.58
CA VAL A 33 0.08 -3.84 6.38
C VAL A 33 0.17 -3.51 4.89
N PHE A 34 -0.06 -2.23 4.57
CA PHE A 34 0.10 -1.67 3.22
C PHE A 34 1.13 -0.53 3.27
N PRO A 35 2.44 -0.83 3.21
CA PRO A 35 3.49 0.17 3.47
C PRO A 35 3.44 1.36 2.50
N GLY A 36 3.12 1.13 1.23
CA GLY A 36 3.01 2.17 0.22
C GLY A 36 1.90 3.19 0.47
N GLY A 37 0.81 2.78 1.11
CA GLY A 37 -0.34 3.63 1.46
C GLY A 37 -0.83 4.48 0.29
N ASP A 38 -1.03 5.77 0.52
CA ASP A 38 -1.48 6.73 -0.49
C ASP A 38 -0.49 6.90 -1.67
N ILE A 39 0.81 6.67 -1.44
CA ILE A 39 1.84 6.75 -2.49
C ILE A 39 1.56 5.71 -3.55
N GLU A 40 1.39 4.47 -3.10
CA GLU A 40 1.14 3.32 -3.94
C GLU A 40 -0.27 3.30 -4.50
N ASN A 41 -1.27 3.68 -3.71
CA ASN A 41 -2.66 3.63 -4.10
C ASN A 41 -2.97 4.64 -5.22
N LEU A 42 -2.40 5.85 -5.13
CA LEU A 42 -2.64 6.93 -6.09
C LEU A 42 -1.53 7.05 -7.15
N ARG A 43 -0.78 5.97 -7.42
CA ARG A 43 0.22 5.96 -8.49
C ARG A 43 -0.46 6.07 -9.87
N PRO A 44 0.16 6.75 -10.85
CA PRO A 44 -0.40 6.83 -12.19
C PRO A 44 -0.64 5.45 -12.81
N PHE A 45 -1.65 5.32 -13.66
CA PHE A 45 -2.01 4.09 -14.38
C PHE A 45 -0.84 3.54 -15.21
N THR A 46 0.03 4.41 -15.71
CA THR A 46 1.26 4.03 -16.41
C THR A 46 2.27 3.31 -15.51
N GLN A 47 2.15 3.46 -14.18
CA GLN A 47 2.97 2.82 -13.16
C GLN A 47 2.22 1.69 -12.43
N ARG A 48 1.08 1.22 -12.95
CA ARG A 48 0.25 0.19 -12.29
C ARG A 48 0.97 -1.14 -12.03
N GLN A 49 2.02 -1.44 -12.79
CA GLN A 49 2.86 -2.65 -12.68
C GLN A 49 4.06 -2.48 -11.74
N ARG A 50 4.14 -1.36 -11.02
CA ARG A 50 5.24 -1.06 -10.11
C ARG A 50 4.79 -1.15 -8.65
N VAL A 51 5.57 -1.86 -7.84
CA VAL A 51 5.46 -1.87 -6.37
C VAL A 51 6.15 -0.61 -5.83
N VAL A 52 5.51 0.08 -4.88
CA VAL A 52 6.05 1.29 -4.26
C VAL A 52 5.76 1.28 -2.77
N LEU A 53 6.71 0.88 -1.94
CA LEU A 53 6.50 0.85 -0.48
C LEU A 53 6.74 2.22 0.20
N GLY A 54 7.09 3.24 -0.59
CA GLY A 54 7.15 4.65 -0.15
C GLY A 54 8.27 4.96 0.83
N GLY A 55 9.32 4.13 0.92
CA GLY A 55 10.42 4.28 1.88
C GLY A 55 10.01 4.07 3.35
N ARG A 56 8.81 3.53 3.59
CA ARG A 56 8.27 3.34 4.94
C ARG A 56 8.77 2.03 5.56
N ARG A 57 9.91 2.09 6.24
CA ARG A 57 10.58 0.94 6.90
C ARG A 57 9.96 0.49 8.23
N GLY A 58 8.75 0.94 8.57
CA GLY A 58 8.11 0.61 9.85
C GLY A 58 7.82 -0.88 10.00
N PHE A 59 7.35 -1.52 8.92
CA PHE A 59 7.04 -2.95 8.91
C PHE A 59 8.32 -3.81 9.02
N ALA A 60 9.41 -3.41 8.36
CA ALA A 60 10.68 -4.12 8.40
C ALA A 60 11.28 -4.11 9.82
N ARG A 61 11.30 -2.94 10.48
CA ARG A 61 11.73 -2.84 11.89
C ARG A 61 10.89 -3.72 12.81
N LEU A 62 9.56 -3.71 12.62
CA LEU A 62 8.65 -4.52 13.42
C LEU A 62 8.89 -6.03 13.23
N ALA A 63 9.11 -6.46 11.99
CA ALA A 63 9.43 -7.86 11.69
C ALA A 63 10.74 -8.31 12.34
N LEU A 64 11.80 -7.48 12.25
CA LEU A 64 13.10 -7.75 12.88
C LEU A 64 13.01 -7.86 14.41
N GLN A 65 12.26 -6.95 15.05
CA GLN A 65 12.06 -6.90 16.50
C GLN A 65 11.33 -8.12 17.05
N HIS A 66 10.37 -8.65 16.29
CA HIS A 66 9.54 -9.79 16.73
C HIS A 66 9.97 -11.13 16.14
N GLY A 67 11.02 -11.15 15.31
CA GLY A 67 11.36 -12.33 14.50
C GLY A 67 10.18 -12.81 13.65
N ALA A 68 9.32 -11.88 13.22
CA ALA A 68 8.06 -12.22 12.57
C ALA A 68 8.28 -12.39 11.05
N PRO A 69 7.97 -13.55 10.46
CA PRO A 69 8.11 -13.75 9.02
C PRO A 69 7.21 -12.80 8.23
N ILE A 70 7.76 -12.20 7.18
CA ILE A 70 7.00 -11.37 6.25
C ILE A 70 6.51 -12.25 5.10
N ILE A 71 5.19 -12.33 4.91
CA ILE A 71 4.60 -13.00 3.76
C ILE A 71 4.19 -11.94 2.73
N PRO A 72 4.92 -11.79 1.61
CA PRO A 72 4.57 -10.82 0.58
C PRO A 72 3.27 -11.24 -0.12
N VAL A 73 2.36 -10.29 -0.29
CA VAL A 73 1.10 -10.48 -1.03
C VAL A 73 1.00 -9.38 -2.08
N VAL A 74 0.82 -9.77 -3.34
CA VAL A 74 0.70 -8.82 -4.45
C VAL A 74 -0.61 -9.05 -5.19
N SER A 75 -1.12 -7.98 -5.81
CA SER A 75 -2.32 -8.04 -6.63
C SER A 75 -2.13 -7.30 -7.95
N ALA A 76 -2.43 -7.99 -9.04
CA ALA A 76 -2.55 -7.40 -10.37
C ALA A 76 -4.03 -7.09 -10.66
N GLY A 77 -4.29 -5.97 -11.34
CA GLY A 77 -5.64 -5.58 -11.79
C GLY A 77 -6.41 -4.65 -10.86
N GLY A 78 -6.09 -4.59 -9.56
CA GLY A 78 -6.72 -3.61 -8.65
C GLY A 78 -6.56 -2.17 -9.15
N HIS A 79 -5.35 -1.80 -9.57
CA HIS A 79 -5.02 -0.49 -10.18
C HIS A 79 -5.58 -0.27 -11.59
N GLU A 80 -6.23 -1.27 -12.18
CA GLU A 80 -6.88 -1.16 -13.48
C GLU A 80 -8.36 -0.81 -13.38
N THR A 81 -8.92 -0.88 -12.16
CA THR A 81 -10.31 -0.50 -11.88
C THR A 81 -10.53 1.02 -11.87
N LEU A 82 -9.47 1.82 -11.73
CA LEU A 82 -9.52 3.27 -11.75
C LEU A 82 -8.32 3.85 -12.53
N VAL A 83 -8.59 4.80 -13.43
CA VAL A 83 -7.53 5.46 -14.20
C VAL A 83 -7.04 6.68 -13.43
N VAL A 84 -5.96 6.50 -12.68
CA VAL A 84 -5.23 7.61 -12.06
C VAL A 84 -4.26 8.19 -13.10
N LEU A 85 -4.42 9.46 -13.46
CA LEU A 85 -3.55 10.13 -14.43
C LEU A 85 -2.33 10.74 -13.74
N SER A 86 -2.53 11.30 -12.55
CA SER A 86 -1.46 11.87 -11.75
C SER A 86 -1.82 11.85 -10.28
N GLN A 87 -0.83 11.61 -9.42
CA GLN A 87 -0.99 11.74 -7.97
C GLN A 87 -1.10 13.20 -7.52
N GLY A 88 -0.59 14.14 -8.33
CA GLY A 88 -0.63 15.58 -8.02
C GLY A 88 0.16 16.01 -6.78
N ARG A 89 1.09 15.19 -6.25
CA ARG A 89 1.96 15.55 -5.11
C ARG A 89 2.74 16.84 -5.33
N ARG A 90 3.34 17.00 -6.52
CA ARG A 90 4.11 18.20 -6.88
C ARG A 90 3.24 19.46 -6.84
N LEU A 91 2.00 19.34 -7.32
CA LEU A 91 1.03 20.42 -7.32
C LEU A 91 0.56 20.75 -5.90
N ALA A 92 0.22 19.74 -5.10
CA ALA A 92 -0.15 19.91 -3.70
C ALA A 92 0.92 20.66 -2.90
N LYS A 93 2.21 20.30 -3.10
CA LYS A 93 3.35 20.98 -2.49
C LYS A 93 3.55 22.40 -3.03
N ALA A 94 3.38 22.61 -4.34
CA ALA A 94 3.54 23.92 -4.97
C ALA A 94 2.51 24.95 -4.47
N ILE A 95 1.27 24.52 -4.22
CA ILE A 95 0.21 25.40 -3.70
C ILE A 95 0.11 25.41 -2.16
N GLY A 96 1.00 24.71 -1.46
CA GLY A 96 1.03 24.65 0.01
C GLY A 96 -0.17 23.93 0.65
N ALA A 97 -0.92 23.14 -0.11
CA ALA A 97 -2.09 22.41 0.39
C ALA A 97 -1.72 21.35 1.44
N ASP A 98 -0.50 20.83 1.35
CA ASP A 98 0.09 19.91 2.33
C ASP A 98 0.27 20.59 3.70
N ARG A 99 0.65 21.87 3.71
CA ARG A 99 0.86 22.64 4.93
C ARG A 99 -0.43 23.27 5.47
N LEU A 100 -1.31 23.74 4.58
CA LEU A 100 -2.54 24.44 4.97
C LEU A 100 -3.69 23.50 5.34
N ALA A 101 -3.84 22.39 4.62
CA ALA A 101 -4.99 21.49 4.74
C ALA A 101 -4.60 20.03 5.05
N ARG A 102 -3.31 19.73 5.28
CA ARG A 102 -2.78 18.35 5.41
C ARG A 102 -3.12 17.46 4.22
N VAL A 103 -3.28 18.07 3.04
CA VAL A 103 -3.57 17.37 1.79
C VAL A 103 -2.26 17.07 1.07
N HIS A 104 -1.78 15.84 1.19
CA HIS A 104 -0.49 15.44 0.62
C HIS A 104 -0.55 15.10 -0.88
N SER A 105 -1.75 14.98 -1.46
CA SER A 105 -1.94 14.64 -2.87
C SER A 105 -3.22 15.29 -3.41
N LEU A 106 -3.16 15.81 -4.63
CA LEU A 106 -4.31 16.29 -5.39
C LEU A 106 -4.44 15.46 -6.66
N PRO A 107 -5.01 14.24 -6.54
CA PRO A 107 -5.01 13.32 -7.65
C PRO A 107 -5.84 13.87 -8.82
N LEU A 108 -5.37 13.60 -10.03
CA LEU A 108 -6.12 13.74 -11.26
C LEU A 108 -6.51 12.34 -11.71
N ILE A 109 -7.81 12.04 -11.72
CA ILE A 109 -8.34 10.73 -12.10
C ILE A 109 -9.35 10.88 -13.23
N PHE A 110 -9.46 9.84 -14.05
CA PHE A 110 -10.55 9.67 -14.99
C PHE A 110 -11.51 8.62 -14.45
N ALA A 111 -12.76 9.01 -14.19
CA ALA A 111 -13.74 8.21 -13.49
C ALA A 111 -15.14 8.40 -14.10
N LEU A 112 -15.82 7.31 -14.43
CA LEU A 112 -17.18 7.35 -14.98
C LEU A 112 -18.21 7.53 -13.85
N PRO A 113 -19.31 8.29 -14.08
CA PRO A 113 -19.67 9.00 -15.31
C PRO A 113 -19.08 10.41 -15.44
N TRP A 114 -18.33 10.87 -14.42
CA TRP A 114 -17.95 12.27 -14.27
C TRP A 114 -16.85 12.76 -15.22
N GLY A 115 -16.08 11.85 -15.83
CA GLY A 115 -14.94 12.19 -16.66
C GLY A 115 -13.70 12.49 -15.82
N LEU A 116 -13.08 13.66 -16.02
CA LEU A 116 -11.89 14.08 -15.28
C LEU A 116 -12.27 14.69 -13.93
N LEU A 117 -11.77 14.09 -12.84
CA LEU A 117 -11.91 14.58 -11.48
C LEU A 117 -10.55 15.00 -10.93
N PHE A 118 -10.53 16.10 -10.18
CA PHE A 118 -9.32 16.68 -9.61
C PHE A 118 -9.45 16.95 -8.11
N GLY A 119 -8.40 16.64 -7.36
CA GLY A 119 -8.30 16.98 -5.95
C GLY A 119 -9.44 16.37 -5.12
N PRO A 120 -10.15 17.15 -4.28
CA PRO A 120 -11.25 16.64 -3.45
C PRO A 120 -12.39 15.99 -4.24
N MET A 121 -12.61 16.40 -5.50
CA MET A 121 -13.64 15.79 -6.35
C MET A 121 -13.35 14.33 -6.69
N ALA A 122 -12.10 13.88 -6.53
CA ALA A 122 -11.73 12.49 -6.69
C ALA A 122 -12.35 11.56 -5.61
N ALA A 123 -12.97 12.11 -4.56
CA ALA A 123 -13.72 11.37 -3.56
C ALA A 123 -15.19 11.11 -3.95
N LEU A 124 -15.66 11.64 -5.08
CA LEU A 124 -17.01 11.34 -5.58
C LEU A 124 -17.14 9.84 -5.93
N PRO A 125 -18.32 9.24 -5.73
CA PRO A 125 -18.55 7.84 -6.11
C PRO A 125 -18.38 7.68 -7.62
N TYR A 126 -17.68 6.63 -8.03
CA TYR A 126 -17.41 6.30 -9.43
C TYR A 126 -17.70 4.84 -9.72
N LEU A 127 -17.95 4.55 -11.00
CA LEU A 127 -18.06 3.18 -11.49
C LEU A 127 -16.66 2.64 -11.81
N PRO A 128 -16.19 1.58 -11.13
CA PRO A 128 -14.90 0.98 -11.45
C PRO A 128 -14.92 0.36 -12.85
N LEU A 129 -13.80 0.46 -13.56
CA LEU A 129 -13.61 -0.23 -14.82
C LEU A 129 -13.60 -1.76 -14.60
N PRO A 130 -14.13 -2.55 -15.54
CA PRO A 130 -14.03 -4.00 -15.45
C PRO A 130 -12.56 -4.41 -15.53
N ALA A 131 -12.04 -5.02 -14.47
CA ALA A 131 -10.69 -5.55 -14.43
C ALA A 131 -10.67 -6.85 -13.62
N LYS A 132 -9.93 -7.85 -14.10
CA LYS A 132 -9.70 -9.08 -13.35
C LYS A 132 -8.65 -8.81 -12.27
N ILE A 133 -8.97 -9.10 -11.02
CA ILE A 133 -8.02 -8.96 -9.91
C ILE A 133 -7.44 -10.34 -9.60
N THR A 134 -6.14 -10.51 -9.84
CA THR A 134 -5.40 -11.72 -9.47
C THR A 134 -4.53 -11.40 -8.25
N VAL A 135 -4.52 -12.28 -7.26
CA VAL A 135 -3.73 -12.12 -6.03
C VAL A 135 -2.77 -13.31 -5.92
N GLN A 136 -1.52 -13.03 -5.60
CA GLN A 136 -0.50 -14.05 -5.32
C GLN A 136 0.03 -13.85 -3.91
N ILE A 137 0.11 -14.96 -3.18
CA ILE A 137 0.69 -15.04 -1.83
C ILE A 137 2.06 -15.70 -2.00
N GLY A 138 3.11 -15.03 -1.55
CA GLY A 138 4.49 -15.50 -1.68
C GLY A 138 4.94 -16.38 -0.53
N HIS A 139 6.20 -16.80 -0.61
CA HIS A 139 6.85 -17.54 0.47
C HIS A 139 7.26 -16.61 1.61
N PRO A 140 7.32 -17.12 2.86
CA PRO A 140 7.83 -16.35 3.99
C PRO A 140 9.25 -15.85 3.75
N ILE A 141 9.48 -14.57 4.04
CA ILE A 141 10.79 -13.96 4.17
C ILE A 141 11.10 -13.92 5.66
N GLU A 142 12.01 -14.79 6.09
CA GLU A 142 12.43 -14.89 7.49
C GLU A 142 13.44 -13.77 7.80
N PRO A 143 13.11 -12.82 8.70
CA PRO A 143 14.07 -11.83 9.13
C PRO A 143 15.17 -12.49 9.96
N ALA A 144 16.41 -12.04 9.82
CA ALA A 144 17.46 -12.35 10.79
C ALA A 144 17.09 -11.68 12.13
N ALA A 145 16.45 -12.43 13.02
CA ALA A 145 15.90 -11.92 14.27
C ALA A 145 16.97 -11.12 15.03
N TRP A 146 16.60 -9.92 15.47
CA TRP A 146 17.52 -9.00 16.13
C TRP A 146 17.07 -8.77 17.57
N GLU A 147 17.96 -9.06 18.53
CA GLU A 147 17.61 -9.09 19.96
C GLU A 147 17.35 -7.70 20.56
N SER A 148 17.84 -6.61 19.95
CA SER A 148 17.65 -5.25 20.49
C SER A 148 16.40 -4.56 19.93
N MET A 149 15.78 -3.71 20.76
CA MET A 149 14.61 -2.91 20.35
C MET A 149 14.91 -1.91 19.23
N ASP A 150 16.18 -1.57 19.01
CA ASP A 150 16.63 -0.67 17.95
C ASP A 150 17.40 -1.46 16.89
N ALA A 151 16.66 -2.20 16.07
CA ALA A 151 17.24 -2.82 14.88
C ALA A 151 17.96 -1.76 14.05
N PRO A 152 19.24 -1.97 13.67
CA PRO A 152 19.99 -1.05 12.84
C PRO A 152 19.21 -0.66 11.58
N ASP A 153 19.27 0.62 11.22
CA ASP A 153 18.60 1.13 10.02
C ASP A 153 19.05 0.39 8.76
N GLU A 154 20.31 -0.05 8.70
CA GLU A 154 20.86 -0.86 7.61
C GLU A 154 20.10 -2.20 7.44
N LEU A 155 19.84 -2.93 8.53
CA LEU A 155 19.09 -4.19 8.47
C LEU A 155 17.63 -3.97 8.05
N ALA A 156 17.01 -2.90 8.56
CA ALA A 156 15.65 -2.54 8.17
C ALA A 156 15.57 -2.15 6.68
N ASP A 157 16.62 -1.54 6.15
CA ASP A 157 16.74 -1.15 4.74
C ASP A 157 16.95 -2.37 3.84
N GLU A 158 17.82 -3.29 4.24
CA GLU A 158 18.03 -4.56 3.54
C GLU A 158 16.74 -5.36 3.45
N LEU A 159 16.04 -5.56 4.57
CA LEU A 159 14.77 -6.27 4.59
C LEU A 159 13.69 -5.53 3.78
N TYR A 160 13.63 -4.19 3.87
CA TYR A 160 12.74 -3.39 3.03
C TYR A 160 12.98 -3.65 1.54
N LEU A 161 14.24 -3.61 1.10
CA LEU A 161 14.61 -3.79 -0.30
C LEU A 161 14.33 -5.21 -0.77
N GLN A 162 14.63 -6.22 0.06
CA GLN A 162 14.32 -7.61 -0.24
C GLN A 162 12.82 -7.82 -0.44
N VAL A 163 11.98 -7.27 0.45
CA VAL A 163 10.52 -7.35 0.35
C VAL A 163 10.02 -6.62 -0.89
N GLU A 164 10.48 -5.39 -1.15
CA GLU A 164 10.07 -4.62 -2.33
C GLU A 164 10.43 -5.35 -3.64
N GLN A 165 11.64 -5.89 -3.74
CA GLN A 165 12.11 -6.65 -4.90
C GLN A 165 11.33 -7.94 -5.08
N THR A 166 11.08 -8.69 -4.01
CA THR A 166 10.28 -9.94 -4.06
C THR A 166 8.87 -9.65 -4.54
N MET A 167 8.21 -8.64 -3.97
CA MET A 167 6.89 -8.21 -4.41
C MET A 167 6.91 -7.74 -5.87
N GLN A 168 7.93 -6.99 -6.30
CA GLN A 168 8.04 -6.54 -7.69
C GLN A 168 8.22 -7.71 -8.66
N TYR A 169 8.99 -8.72 -8.29
CA TYR A 169 9.14 -9.94 -9.09
C TYR A 169 7.79 -10.65 -9.25
N MET A 170 7.12 -10.94 -8.13
CA MET A 170 5.79 -11.59 -8.14
C MET A 170 4.76 -10.79 -8.95
N LEU A 171 4.74 -9.46 -8.80
CA LEU A 171 3.83 -8.61 -9.57
C LEU A 171 4.14 -8.67 -11.06
N SER A 172 5.41 -8.72 -11.44
CA SER A 172 5.85 -8.85 -12.83
C SER A 172 5.37 -10.17 -13.43
N GLU A 173 5.49 -11.28 -12.71
CA GLU A 173 4.97 -12.59 -13.14
C GLU A 173 3.47 -12.53 -13.41
N LEU A 174 2.69 -11.98 -12.46
CA LEU A 174 1.24 -11.82 -12.64
C LEU A 174 0.87 -10.98 -13.87
N TYR A 175 1.67 -10.00 -14.26
CA TYR A 175 1.42 -9.21 -15.47
C TYR A 175 1.92 -9.88 -16.76
N GLN A 176 2.90 -10.78 -16.68
CA GLN A 176 3.34 -11.57 -17.84
C GLN A 176 2.32 -12.64 -18.24
N GLU A 177 1.60 -13.18 -17.27
CA GLU A 177 0.49 -14.13 -17.52
C GLU A 177 -0.75 -13.46 -18.14
N ARG A 178 -0.76 -12.12 -18.25
CA ARG A 178 -1.95 -11.35 -18.62
C ARG A 178 -1.93 -10.89 -20.08
N LEU A 179 -2.97 -11.26 -20.84
CA LEU A 179 -3.24 -10.81 -22.20
C LEU A 179 -3.99 -9.47 -22.22
N LEU A 180 -5.00 -9.29 -21.37
CA LEU A 180 -5.85 -8.08 -21.32
C LEU A 180 -6.34 -7.77 -19.90
N PRO A 181 -6.45 -6.48 -19.51
CA PRO A 181 -6.92 -6.08 -18.16
C PRO A 181 -8.22 -6.75 -17.71
N VAL A 182 -9.13 -7.01 -18.66
CA VAL A 182 -10.46 -7.58 -18.41
C VAL A 182 -10.46 -9.11 -18.39
N VAL A 183 -9.62 -9.77 -19.20
CA VAL A 183 -9.75 -11.20 -19.51
C VAL A 183 -8.71 -12.07 -18.79
N GLY A 184 -7.66 -11.47 -18.23
CA GLY A 184 -6.46 -12.21 -17.86
C GLY A 184 -5.48 -11.98 -18.97
#